data_AF-A0A7C3ATH7-F1
#
_entry.id   AF-A0A7C3ATH7-F1
#
_cell.length_a   1.000
_cell.length_b   1.000
_cell.length_c   1.000
_cell.angle_alpha   90.00
_cell.angle_beta   90.00
_cell.angle_gamma   90.00
#
_symmetry.space_group_name_H-M   'P 1'
#
loop_
_entity.id
_entity.type
_entity.pdbx_description
1 polymer ?
#
loop_
_entity_poly.entity_id
_entity_poly.type
_entity_poly.pdbx_seq_one_letter_code
_entity_poly.pdbx_strand_id
1 'polypeptide(L)'
;MKRFSVVVMTLALVFAAVGLTGCPKQPRLAVSVKNMHFGVVEGTIPGTQVYETERTFEVWNSGAPDTTLVFTVSADQPWIEVTPTMAQSTGKDDKVTVNVTINRDYDETAKAPSYATGSILVQAGFASATISVTTAPNYYTEIFPSGTDLDKVLLAFTPSGGPSYYLLDTESITDFPTDPTGGLLLNFAAYGDPVKAGLFGDATVPFYGANYDTLYISSRGWISFGAPGNTPTSLGAHFKVPQISALNVDATDPGSMVSYLQEPDRLVITYENAPTDGAPGFPNDFQVEMFFDGRIQVSYLNVDPAMSGVIGLSSGLGKNNLPPTDFLESDLNTAPLKAAAE
;
A
#
# COMPACT_ATOMS: atom_id res chain seq x y z
N MET A 1 20.22 -19.64 93.12
CA MET A 1 21.00 -18.87 92.13
C MET A 1 20.12 -18.62 90.91
N LYS A 2 19.95 -17.35 90.53
CA LYS A 2 18.97 -16.84 89.56
C LYS A 2 19.22 -17.40 88.15
N ARG A 3 18.20 -17.95 87.50
CA ARG A 3 18.19 -18.24 86.05
C ARG A 3 17.20 -17.27 85.39
N PHE A 4 17.72 -16.35 84.60
CA PHE A 4 16.95 -15.48 83.71
C PHE A 4 16.33 -16.33 82.59
N SER A 5 15.01 -16.29 82.43
CA SER A 5 14.35 -16.83 81.24
C SER A 5 14.23 -15.71 80.21
N VAL A 6 14.86 -15.90 79.05
CA VAL A 6 14.75 -15.02 77.88
C VAL A 6 13.44 -15.36 77.17
N VAL A 7 12.53 -14.40 77.09
CA VAL A 7 11.33 -14.49 76.24
C VAL A 7 11.75 -14.09 74.83
N VAL A 8 11.76 -15.06 73.91
CA VAL A 8 11.92 -14.79 72.47
C VAL A 8 10.56 -14.38 71.93
N MET A 9 10.41 -13.11 71.59
CA MET A 9 9.22 -12.55 70.96
C MET A 9 9.35 -12.72 69.43
N THR A 10 8.60 -13.65 68.86
CA THR A 10 8.60 -13.92 67.41
C THR A 10 7.83 -12.82 66.70
N LEU A 11 8.53 -11.97 65.94
CA LEU A 11 7.96 -10.93 65.09
C LEU A 11 7.41 -11.60 63.81
N ALA A 12 6.09 -11.75 63.70
CA ALA A 12 5.45 -12.22 62.47
C ALA A 12 5.44 -11.08 61.43
N LEU A 13 6.29 -11.18 60.41
CA LEU A 13 6.23 -10.34 59.22
C LEU A 13 4.95 -10.68 58.43
N VAL A 14 4.02 -9.74 58.36
CA VAL A 14 2.90 -9.80 57.41
C VAL A 14 3.44 -9.38 56.05
N PHE A 15 3.72 -10.36 55.18
CA PHE A 15 3.94 -10.09 53.76
C PHE A 15 2.59 -9.70 53.13
N ALA A 16 2.39 -8.40 52.89
CA ALA A 16 1.35 -7.96 51.98
C ALA A 16 1.78 -8.33 50.55
N ALA A 17 1.20 -9.40 50.00
CA ALA A 17 1.33 -9.72 48.60
C ALA A 17 0.61 -8.62 47.79
N VAL A 18 1.37 -7.65 47.30
CA VAL A 18 0.90 -6.74 46.25
C VAL A 18 0.79 -7.59 44.99
N GLY A 19 -0.42 -8.06 44.70
CA GLY A 19 -0.72 -8.70 43.43
C GLY A 19 -0.43 -7.70 42.31
N LEU A 20 0.62 -7.96 41.54
CA LEU A 20 0.83 -7.35 40.23
C LEU A 20 -0.32 -7.84 39.35
N THR A 21 -1.46 -7.16 39.41
CA THR A 21 -2.51 -7.33 38.42
C THR A 21 -1.93 -6.81 37.11
N GLY A 22 -1.57 -7.74 36.22
CA GLY A 22 -1.23 -7.37 34.84
C GLY A 22 -2.36 -6.54 34.25
N CYS A 23 -2.03 -5.62 33.33
CA CYS A 23 -3.05 -4.82 32.63
C CYS A 23 -4.21 -5.73 32.18
N PRO A 24 -5.48 -5.32 32.39
CA PRO A 24 -6.62 -6.12 31.98
C PRO A 24 -6.48 -6.52 30.52
N LYS A 25 -6.75 -7.79 30.21
CA LYS A 25 -6.89 -8.23 28.82
C LYS A 25 -7.98 -7.37 28.16
N GLN A 26 -7.66 -6.74 27.03
CA GLN A 26 -8.58 -5.86 26.32
C GLN A 26 -8.68 -6.28 24.84
N PRO A 27 -9.88 -6.24 24.25
CA PRO A 27 -10.04 -6.36 22.81
C PRO A 27 -9.45 -5.14 22.10
N ARG A 28 -9.08 -5.30 20.83
CA ARG A 28 -8.63 -4.21 19.95
C ARG A 28 -9.35 -4.31 18.61
N LEU A 29 -9.94 -3.21 18.17
CA LEU A 29 -10.57 -3.12 16.85
C LEU A 29 -9.49 -3.10 15.77
N ALA A 30 -9.61 -3.97 14.78
CA ALA A 30 -8.83 -3.93 13.56
C ALA A 30 -9.74 -4.09 12.34
N VAL A 31 -9.36 -3.42 11.24
CA VAL A 31 -10.01 -3.49 9.93
C VAL A 31 -8.95 -3.79 8.88
N SER A 32 -9.32 -4.47 7.79
CA SER A 32 -8.36 -4.89 6.77
C SER A 32 -8.00 -3.81 5.75
N VAL A 33 -8.77 -2.72 5.67
CA VAL A 33 -8.57 -1.63 4.70
C VAL A 33 -8.85 -0.28 5.34
N LYS A 34 -8.24 0.78 4.82
CA LYS A 34 -8.55 2.18 5.16
C LYS A 34 -9.41 2.88 4.10
N ASN A 35 -9.21 2.53 2.83
CA ASN A 35 -9.86 3.14 1.69
C ASN A 35 -10.37 2.05 0.73
N MET A 36 -11.49 2.30 0.07
CA MET A 36 -12.10 1.40 -0.91
C MET A 36 -12.45 2.17 -2.18
N HIS A 37 -11.87 1.75 -3.31
CA HIS A 37 -12.18 2.29 -4.62
C HIS A 37 -13.16 1.37 -5.36
N PHE A 38 -14.28 1.90 -5.83
CA PHE A 38 -15.22 1.19 -6.70
C PHE A 38 -15.07 1.70 -8.13
N GLY A 39 -14.13 1.10 -8.84
CA GLY A 39 -13.72 1.51 -10.17
C GLY A 39 -14.59 0.93 -11.27
N VAL A 40 -13.94 0.66 -12.39
CA VAL A 40 -14.49 -0.03 -13.56
C VAL A 40 -13.54 -1.15 -13.91
N VAL A 41 -14.09 -2.33 -14.13
CA VAL A 41 -13.36 -3.51 -14.60
C VAL A 41 -13.78 -3.84 -16.03
N GLU A 42 -12.97 -4.64 -16.72
CA GLU A 42 -13.39 -5.20 -18.01
C GLU A 42 -14.57 -6.15 -17.80
N GLY A 43 -15.60 -6.00 -18.63
CA GLY A 43 -16.77 -6.87 -18.62
C GLY A 43 -16.48 -8.24 -19.23
N THR A 44 -17.45 -9.14 -19.13
CA THR A 44 -17.37 -10.48 -19.76
C THR A 44 -17.31 -10.40 -21.29
N ILE A 45 -17.69 -9.26 -21.88
CA ILE A 45 -17.52 -8.96 -23.29
C ILE A 45 -16.27 -8.10 -23.44
N PRO A 46 -15.25 -8.53 -24.21
CA PRO A 46 -14.02 -7.77 -24.41
C PRO A 46 -14.29 -6.34 -24.88
N GLY A 47 -13.60 -5.38 -24.26
CA GLY A 47 -13.78 -3.95 -24.55
C GLY A 47 -15.05 -3.32 -23.96
N THR A 48 -15.85 -4.06 -23.19
CA THR A 48 -16.92 -3.49 -22.36
C THR A 48 -16.40 -3.18 -20.97
N GLN A 49 -16.96 -2.13 -20.38
CA GLN A 49 -16.60 -1.64 -19.06
C GLN A 49 -17.77 -1.88 -18.11
N VAL A 50 -17.50 -2.56 -17.00
CA VAL A 50 -18.49 -2.84 -15.95
C VAL A 50 -18.05 -2.14 -14.68
N TYR A 51 -18.98 -1.38 -14.12
CA TYR A 51 -18.78 -0.70 -12.87
C TYR A 51 -18.72 -1.70 -11.71
N GLU A 52 -17.71 -1.58 -10.85
CA GLU A 52 -17.67 -2.36 -9.61
C GLU A 52 -18.80 -1.90 -8.69
N THR A 53 -19.62 -2.83 -8.22
CA THR A 53 -20.71 -2.54 -7.28
C THR A 53 -20.50 -3.19 -5.93
N GLU A 54 -19.59 -4.16 -5.83
CA GLU A 54 -19.41 -4.94 -4.60
C GLU A 54 -17.94 -5.14 -4.27
N ARG A 55 -17.62 -4.99 -2.98
CA ARG A 55 -16.32 -5.30 -2.38
C ARG A 55 -16.54 -5.73 -0.94
N THR A 56 -15.51 -6.32 -0.33
CA THR A 56 -15.57 -6.69 1.08
C THR A 56 -14.36 -6.17 1.85
N PHE A 57 -14.49 -6.10 3.17
CA PHE A 57 -13.37 -5.92 4.09
C PHE A 57 -13.58 -6.77 5.33
N GLU A 58 -12.51 -7.01 6.10
CA GLU A 58 -12.57 -7.80 7.32
C GLU A 58 -12.47 -6.91 8.57
N VAL A 59 -13.20 -7.29 9.62
CA VAL A 59 -13.12 -6.70 10.97
C VAL A 59 -12.80 -7.81 11.97
N TRP A 60 -11.85 -7.57 12.87
CA TRP A 60 -11.51 -8.57 13.89
C TRP A 60 -10.97 -7.98 15.18
N ASN A 61 -10.96 -8.83 16.22
CA ASN A 61 -10.31 -8.54 17.49
C ASN A 61 -8.81 -8.84 17.42
N SER A 62 -7.97 -7.82 17.23
CA SER A 62 -6.50 -7.92 17.27
C SER A 62 -5.92 -7.86 18.69
N GLY A 63 -6.79 -7.82 19.71
CA GLY A 63 -6.43 -7.67 21.12
C GLY A 63 -6.03 -8.97 21.81
N ALA A 64 -6.15 -8.96 23.14
CA ALA A 64 -5.77 -10.10 23.96
C ALA A 64 -6.64 -11.34 23.65
N PRO A 65 -6.07 -12.56 23.69
CA PRO A 65 -6.84 -13.79 23.53
C PRO A 65 -7.90 -13.92 24.64
N ASP A 66 -9.02 -14.56 24.31
CA ASP A 66 -10.20 -14.73 25.17
C ASP A 66 -10.96 -13.41 25.47
N THR A 67 -10.82 -12.41 24.61
CA THR A 67 -11.65 -11.19 24.64
C THR A 67 -12.57 -11.14 23.43
N THR A 68 -13.73 -10.48 23.55
CA THR A 68 -14.68 -10.33 22.45
C THR A 68 -14.78 -8.86 22.07
N LEU A 69 -14.62 -8.59 20.78
CA LEU A 69 -14.94 -7.32 20.15
C LEU A 69 -16.38 -7.40 19.64
N VAL A 70 -17.28 -6.57 20.15
CA VAL A 70 -18.63 -6.36 19.58
C VAL A 70 -18.63 -5.01 18.87
N PHE A 71 -19.12 -4.97 17.64
CA PHE A 71 -19.10 -3.77 16.82
C PHE A 71 -20.35 -3.64 15.95
N THR A 72 -20.60 -2.41 15.51
CA THR A 72 -21.60 -2.05 14.50
C THR A 72 -20.91 -1.50 13.27
N VAL A 73 -21.58 -1.60 12.12
CA VAL A 73 -21.13 -1.07 10.84
C VAL A 73 -22.27 -0.24 10.24
N SER A 74 -21.95 0.97 9.82
CA SER A 74 -22.90 1.90 9.20
C SER A 74 -22.22 2.73 8.12
N ALA A 75 -22.96 3.18 7.12
CA ALA A 75 -22.46 4.12 6.11
C ALA A 75 -23.13 5.48 6.27
N ASP A 76 -22.42 6.55 5.92
CA ASP A 76 -22.92 7.93 5.94
C ASP A 76 -23.74 8.30 4.70
N GLN A 77 -23.53 7.58 3.59
CA GLN A 77 -24.20 7.80 2.32
C GLN A 77 -25.24 6.71 2.03
N PRO A 78 -26.43 7.09 1.52
CA PRO A 78 -27.52 6.14 1.24
C PRO A 78 -27.27 5.25 0.02
N TRP A 79 -26.26 5.57 -0.81
CA TRP A 79 -25.83 4.73 -1.93
C TRP A 79 -24.78 3.67 -1.53
N ILE A 80 -24.34 3.66 -0.26
CA ILE A 80 -23.44 2.65 0.29
C ILE A 80 -24.25 1.76 1.23
N GLU A 81 -24.34 0.48 0.90
CA GLU A 81 -24.98 -0.55 1.72
C GLU A 81 -23.91 -1.44 2.34
N VAL A 82 -24.11 -1.84 3.61
CA VAL A 82 -23.15 -2.67 4.36
C VAL A 82 -23.84 -3.83 5.05
N THR A 83 -23.26 -5.03 4.98
CA THR A 83 -23.78 -6.23 5.65
C THR A 83 -22.64 -7.11 6.18
N PRO A 84 -22.65 -7.54 7.45
CA PRO A 84 -23.65 -7.26 8.48
C PRO A 84 -23.48 -5.85 9.09
N THR A 85 -24.56 -5.29 9.64
CA THR A 85 -24.54 -4.00 10.36
C THR A 85 -24.17 -4.13 11.85
N MET A 86 -24.12 -5.37 12.37
CA MET A 86 -23.67 -5.69 13.72
C MET A 86 -23.07 -7.08 13.74
N ALA A 87 -21.92 -7.23 14.40
CA ALA A 87 -21.22 -8.49 14.50
C ALA A 87 -20.29 -8.51 15.73
N GLN A 88 -19.64 -9.65 15.96
CA GLN A 88 -18.62 -9.80 16.97
C GLN A 88 -17.45 -10.64 16.46
N SER A 89 -16.27 -10.43 17.02
CA SER A 89 -15.06 -11.21 16.78
C SER A 89 -14.40 -11.59 18.10
N THR A 90 -13.96 -12.85 18.21
CA THR A 90 -13.38 -13.44 19.43
C THR A 90 -11.86 -13.55 19.40
N GLY A 91 -11.21 -13.13 18.32
CA GLY A 91 -9.76 -13.12 18.23
C GLY A 91 -9.24 -12.84 16.81
N LYS A 92 -7.92 -12.90 16.67
CA LYS A 92 -7.20 -12.57 15.43
C LYS A 92 -7.54 -13.46 14.23
N ASP A 93 -7.97 -14.69 14.50
CA ASP A 93 -8.30 -15.68 13.47
C ASP A 93 -9.82 -15.76 13.23
N ASP A 94 -10.62 -15.03 14.01
CA ASP A 94 -12.09 -14.94 13.89
C ASP A 94 -12.46 -13.63 13.20
N LYS A 95 -12.14 -13.55 11.91
CA LYS A 95 -12.38 -12.36 11.10
C LYS A 95 -13.79 -12.34 10.54
N VAL A 96 -14.47 -11.20 10.70
CA VAL A 96 -15.80 -10.98 10.15
C VAL A 96 -15.68 -10.26 8.82
N THR A 97 -16.12 -10.90 7.75
CA THR A 97 -16.26 -10.26 6.43
C THR A 97 -17.49 -9.36 6.42
N VAL A 98 -17.30 -8.11 6.02
CA VAL A 98 -18.33 -7.11 5.76
C VAL A 98 -18.42 -6.90 4.26
N ASN A 99 -19.59 -7.15 3.70
CA ASN A 99 -19.92 -6.84 2.32
C ASN A 99 -20.33 -5.37 2.20
N VAL A 100 -19.81 -4.71 1.17
CA VAL A 100 -20.11 -3.32 0.81
C VAL A 100 -20.66 -3.29 -0.60
N THR A 101 -21.87 -2.76 -0.77
CA THR A 101 -22.56 -2.66 -2.06
C THR A 101 -22.81 -1.19 -2.40
N ILE A 102 -22.51 -0.82 -3.65
CA ILE A 102 -22.72 0.53 -4.20
C ILE A 102 -23.96 0.52 -5.09
N ASN A 103 -25.00 1.21 -4.64
CA ASN A 103 -26.19 1.45 -5.45
C ASN A 103 -25.96 2.64 -6.40
N ARG A 104 -25.59 2.33 -7.64
CA ARG A 104 -25.31 3.35 -8.66
C ARG A 104 -26.57 4.01 -9.24
N ASP A 105 -27.74 3.39 -9.07
CA ASP A 105 -29.04 3.90 -9.52
C ASP A 105 -29.70 4.83 -8.50
N TYR A 106 -29.04 5.15 -7.39
CA TYR A 106 -29.57 6.06 -6.39
C TYR A 106 -29.75 7.47 -6.98
N ASP A 107 -30.95 8.06 -6.85
CA ASP A 107 -31.34 9.32 -7.51
C ASP A 107 -30.38 10.52 -7.24
N GLU A 108 -29.56 10.46 -6.18
CA GLU A 108 -28.54 11.47 -5.88
C GLU A 108 -27.10 11.09 -6.30
N THR A 109 -26.77 9.82 -6.55
CA THR A 109 -25.49 9.47 -7.23
C THR A 109 -25.52 9.94 -8.68
N ALA A 110 -26.69 9.96 -9.31
CA ALA A 110 -26.92 10.60 -10.60
C ALA A 110 -26.76 12.14 -10.56
N LYS A 111 -26.73 12.77 -9.37
CA LYS A 111 -26.48 14.20 -9.14
C LYS A 111 -25.10 14.48 -8.53
N ALA A 112 -24.34 13.46 -8.17
CA ALA A 112 -22.98 13.61 -7.65
C ALA A 112 -22.07 14.16 -8.77
N PRO A 113 -20.94 14.81 -8.43
CA PRO A 113 -19.87 15.02 -9.40
C PRO A 113 -19.45 13.67 -10.03
N SER A 114 -18.67 13.70 -11.12
CA SER A 114 -18.29 12.50 -11.89
C SER A 114 -17.82 11.30 -11.05
N TYR A 115 -17.32 11.56 -9.83
CA TYR A 115 -17.02 10.58 -8.81
C TYR A 115 -17.63 11.00 -7.46
N ALA A 116 -18.16 10.04 -6.70
CA ALA A 116 -18.75 10.26 -5.37
C ALA A 116 -17.87 9.66 -4.27
N THR A 117 -17.91 10.26 -3.07
CA THR A 117 -17.20 9.78 -1.88
C THR A 117 -18.14 9.66 -0.69
N GLY A 118 -17.92 8.65 0.15
CA GLY A 118 -18.61 8.45 1.42
C GLY A 118 -17.70 7.73 2.41
N SER A 119 -18.24 7.33 3.55
CA SER A 119 -17.52 6.65 4.60
C SER A 119 -18.34 5.57 5.28
N ILE A 120 -17.66 4.50 5.68
CA ILE A 120 -18.20 3.44 6.53
C ILE A 120 -17.58 3.58 7.91
N LEU A 121 -18.42 3.67 8.93
CA LEU A 121 -18.03 3.70 10.33
C LEU A 121 -18.18 2.30 10.95
N VAL A 122 -17.07 1.73 11.39
CA VAL A 122 -17.03 0.55 12.25
C VAL A 122 -16.86 1.01 13.70
N GLN A 123 -17.87 0.78 14.53
CA GLN A 123 -17.93 1.31 15.88
C GLN A 123 -18.02 0.19 16.92
N ALA A 124 -17.02 0.13 17.82
CA ALA A 124 -17.06 -0.61 19.06
C ALA A 124 -17.27 0.35 20.25
N GLY A 125 -17.60 -0.17 21.43
CA GLY A 125 -17.87 0.65 22.62
C GLY A 125 -16.67 1.47 23.13
N PHE A 126 -15.46 1.22 22.63
CA PHE A 126 -14.21 1.83 23.09
C PHE A 126 -13.29 2.31 21.96
N ALA A 127 -13.64 2.04 20.70
CA ALA A 127 -12.84 2.39 19.53
C ALA A 127 -13.73 2.48 18.29
N SER A 128 -13.25 3.19 17.28
CA SER A 128 -13.88 3.27 15.97
C SER A 128 -12.83 3.22 14.87
N ALA A 129 -13.24 2.74 13.70
CA ALA A 129 -12.47 2.81 12.47
C ALA A 129 -13.36 3.40 11.38
N THR A 130 -12.77 4.22 10.51
CA THR A 130 -13.47 4.84 9.37
C THR A 130 -12.81 4.36 8.10
N ILE A 131 -13.63 3.87 7.18
CA ILE A 131 -13.20 3.40 5.87
C ILE A 131 -13.74 4.38 4.85
N SER A 132 -12.87 5.03 4.10
CA SER A 132 -13.28 5.93 3.00
C SER A 132 -13.72 5.11 1.80
N VAL A 133 -14.82 5.47 1.17
CA VAL A 133 -15.35 4.82 -0.03
C VAL A 133 -15.40 5.85 -1.16
N THR A 134 -14.90 5.50 -2.33
CA THR A 134 -14.93 6.38 -3.50
C THR A 134 -15.27 5.62 -4.78
N THR A 135 -15.98 6.27 -5.69
CA THR A 135 -16.13 5.79 -7.08
C THR A 135 -15.09 6.39 -8.02
N ALA A 136 -14.14 7.17 -7.49
CA ALA A 136 -13.03 7.75 -8.24
C ALA A 136 -12.03 6.68 -8.70
N PRO A 137 -11.24 6.97 -9.76
CA PRO A 137 -10.14 6.13 -10.17
C PRO A 137 -9.21 5.79 -9.00
N ASN A 138 -8.73 4.55 -8.98
CA ASN A 138 -7.62 4.19 -8.12
C ASN A 138 -6.33 4.67 -8.82
N TYR A 139 -5.61 5.58 -8.16
CA TYR A 139 -4.35 6.12 -8.68
C TYR A 139 -3.16 5.21 -8.41
N TYR A 140 -3.34 4.17 -7.58
CA TYR A 140 -2.29 3.24 -7.17
C TYR A 140 -1.09 3.96 -6.53
N THR A 141 -1.38 4.82 -5.57
CA THR A 141 -0.39 5.59 -4.81
C THR A 141 -0.73 5.58 -3.32
N GLU A 142 0.26 5.23 -2.51
CA GLU A 142 0.18 5.22 -1.05
C GLU A 142 1.28 6.12 -0.44
N ILE A 143 0.94 6.77 0.66
CA ILE A 143 1.87 7.52 1.50
C ILE A 143 2.18 6.66 2.73
N PHE A 144 3.45 6.28 2.85
CA PHE A 144 3.97 5.63 4.04
C PHE A 144 4.58 6.69 4.96
N PRO A 145 3.87 7.19 6.01
CA PRO A 145 4.41 8.19 6.92
C PRO A 145 5.53 7.61 7.80
N SER A 146 5.51 6.30 8.04
CA SER A 146 6.54 5.55 8.76
C SER A 146 6.28 4.06 8.60
N GLY A 147 7.30 3.30 8.22
CA GLY A 147 7.21 1.88 7.92
C GLY A 147 6.34 1.59 6.68
N THR A 148 6.51 0.39 6.16
CA THR A 148 5.75 -0.13 5.02
C THR A 148 5.49 -1.61 5.22
N ASP A 149 4.47 -2.11 4.57
CA ASP A 149 4.12 -3.53 4.51
C ASP A 149 4.57 -4.17 3.18
N LEU A 150 5.38 -3.48 2.38
CA LEU A 150 5.81 -3.96 1.07
C LEU A 150 6.97 -4.98 1.10
N ASP A 151 7.55 -5.32 2.26
CA ASP A 151 8.62 -6.32 2.32
C ASP A 151 8.13 -7.70 1.85
N LYS A 152 8.89 -8.32 0.93
CA LYS A 152 8.56 -9.61 0.28
C LYS A 152 7.26 -9.58 -0.53
N VAL A 153 6.92 -8.44 -1.12
CA VAL A 153 5.71 -8.25 -1.94
C VAL A 153 6.07 -7.92 -3.39
N LEU A 154 5.29 -8.46 -4.33
CA LEU A 154 5.23 -8.03 -5.71
C LEU A 154 3.90 -7.36 -5.98
N LEU A 155 3.94 -6.14 -6.52
CA LEU A 155 2.79 -5.42 -7.05
C LEU A 155 2.74 -5.60 -8.57
N ALA A 156 1.69 -6.21 -9.09
CA ALA A 156 1.48 -6.45 -10.51
C ALA A 156 0.36 -5.57 -11.06
N PHE A 157 0.71 -4.63 -11.92
CA PHE A 157 -0.21 -3.72 -12.57
C PHE A 157 -0.49 -4.16 -14.02
N THR A 158 -1.73 -4.51 -14.31
CA THR A 158 -2.17 -4.91 -15.65
C THR A 158 -3.04 -3.83 -16.28
N PRO A 159 -2.73 -3.31 -17.48
CA PRO A 159 -3.57 -2.33 -18.16
C PRO A 159 -5.00 -2.88 -18.36
N SER A 160 -6.00 -2.11 -17.95
CA SER A 160 -7.42 -2.39 -18.21
C SER A 160 -8.07 -1.36 -19.12
N GLY A 161 -7.44 -0.19 -19.29
CA GLY A 161 -8.03 0.94 -20.04
C GLY A 161 -9.26 1.56 -19.34
N GLY A 162 -9.60 1.11 -18.13
CA GLY A 162 -10.62 1.72 -17.28
C GLY A 162 -10.18 3.09 -16.73
N PRO A 163 -11.03 3.77 -15.95
CA PRO A 163 -10.69 5.05 -15.34
C PRO A 163 -9.45 4.99 -14.43
N SER A 164 -9.23 3.88 -13.72
CA SER A 164 -7.99 3.63 -12.94
C SER A 164 -6.77 3.28 -13.81
N TYR A 165 -6.98 3.04 -15.10
CA TYR A 165 -6.04 2.55 -16.12
C TYR A 165 -5.46 1.15 -15.87
N TYR A 166 -5.05 0.84 -14.65
CA TYR A 166 -4.51 -0.46 -14.25
C TYR A 166 -5.53 -1.27 -13.42
N LEU A 167 -5.30 -2.58 -13.33
CA LEU A 167 -5.72 -3.45 -12.23
C LEU A 167 -4.46 -3.78 -11.42
N LEU A 168 -4.61 -3.95 -10.10
CA LEU A 168 -3.51 -4.34 -9.21
C LEU A 168 -3.79 -5.72 -8.63
N ASP A 169 -2.81 -6.61 -8.78
CA ASP A 169 -2.70 -7.88 -8.05
C ASP A 169 -1.42 -7.86 -7.20
N THR A 170 -1.42 -8.61 -6.11
CA THR A 170 -0.31 -8.69 -5.15
C THR A 170 0.11 -10.13 -4.92
N GLU A 171 1.42 -10.40 -4.90
CA GLU A 171 1.96 -11.74 -4.64
C GLU A 171 3.10 -11.68 -3.62
N SER A 172 3.26 -12.73 -2.80
CA SER A 172 4.44 -12.86 -1.94
C SER A 172 5.61 -13.43 -2.75
N ILE A 173 6.80 -12.87 -2.54
CA ILE A 173 8.01 -13.28 -3.26
C ILE A 173 9.16 -13.64 -2.31
N THR A 174 10.02 -14.54 -2.77
CA THR A 174 11.28 -14.88 -2.08
C THR A 174 12.53 -14.47 -2.86
N ASP A 175 12.36 -14.14 -4.14
CA ASP A 175 13.40 -13.82 -5.10
C ASP A 175 12.84 -12.80 -6.11
N PHE A 176 13.71 -12.10 -6.84
CA PHE A 176 13.26 -11.26 -7.95
C PHE A 176 12.71 -12.11 -9.11
N PRO A 177 11.64 -11.65 -9.80
CA PRO A 177 11.16 -12.31 -11.01
C PRO A 177 12.20 -12.37 -12.12
N THR A 178 13.06 -11.33 -12.21
CA THR A 178 14.16 -11.27 -13.18
C THR A 178 15.52 -11.21 -12.47
N ASP A 179 16.43 -12.09 -12.88
CA ASP A 179 17.84 -12.03 -12.46
C ASP A 179 18.51 -10.78 -13.08
N PRO A 180 19.06 -9.85 -12.28
CA PRO A 180 19.70 -8.63 -12.79
C PRO A 180 21.04 -8.88 -13.52
N THR A 181 21.58 -10.10 -13.47
CA THR A 181 22.88 -10.46 -14.06
C THR A 181 22.93 -10.13 -15.55
N GLY A 182 24.00 -9.44 -15.97
CA GLY A 182 24.17 -9.00 -17.36
C GLY A 182 23.58 -7.62 -17.67
N GLY A 183 22.86 -7.01 -16.73
CA GLY A 183 22.42 -5.62 -16.82
C GLY A 183 23.60 -4.62 -16.79
N LEU A 184 23.39 -3.47 -17.44
CA LEU A 184 24.32 -2.34 -17.39
C LEU A 184 24.19 -1.62 -16.05
N LEU A 185 25.31 -1.46 -15.33
CA LEU A 185 25.32 -0.65 -14.11
C LEU A 185 25.23 0.84 -14.46
N LEU A 186 24.26 1.52 -13.86
CA LEU A 186 24.05 2.95 -14.01
C LEU A 186 25.07 3.73 -13.18
N ASN A 187 25.67 4.74 -13.79
CA ASN A 187 26.63 5.63 -13.14
C ASN A 187 26.07 7.06 -13.09
N PHE A 188 25.41 7.38 -12.00
CA PHE A 188 24.78 8.69 -11.78
C PHE A 188 25.79 9.85 -11.78
N ALA A 189 27.02 9.64 -11.30
CA ALA A 189 28.05 10.67 -11.31
C ALA A 189 28.53 11.01 -12.73
N ALA A 190 28.57 10.02 -13.62
CA ALA A 190 29.02 10.20 -15.00
C ALA A 190 27.92 10.75 -15.92
N TYR A 191 26.67 10.33 -15.71
CA TYR A 191 25.56 10.61 -16.63
C TYR A 191 24.48 11.56 -16.07
N GLY A 192 24.63 11.99 -14.81
CA GLY A 192 23.65 12.80 -14.09
C GLY A 192 22.64 11.96 -13.31
N ASP A 193 21.94 12.61 -12.39
CA ASP A 193 20.83 12.05 -11.63
C ASP A 193 19.59 12.96 -11.80
N PRO A 194 18.52 12.49 -12.46
CA PRO A 194 18.35 11.15 -13.03
C PRO A 194 19.19 10.89 -14.29
N VAL A 195 19.54 9.63 -14.52
CA VAL A 195 20.14 9.16 -15.79
C VAL A 195 19.05 9.13 -16.86
N LYS A 196 19.28 9.82 -17.97
CA LYS A 196 18.45 9.70 -19.17
C LYS A 196 18.79 8.38 -19.89
N ALA A 197 17.84 7.44 -19.93
CA ALA A 197 18.00 6.15 -20.58
C ALA A 197 17.04 6.04 -21.78
N GLY A 198 17.55 5.53 -22.90
CA GLY A 198 16.72 5.14 -24.05
C GLY A 198 16.60 3.63 -24.15
N LEU A 199 15.60 3.14 -24.88
CA LEU A 199 15.45 1.72 -25.18
C LEU A 199 16.19 1.32 -26.47
N PHE A 200 16.64 0.07 -26.54
CA PHE A 200 17.29 -0.48 -27.73
C PHE A 200 16.26 -0.93 -28.78
N GLY A 201 16.61 -0.77 -30.05
CA GLY A 201 15.74 -1.11 -31.18
C GLY A 201 14.54 -0.16 -31.29
N ASP A 202 13.40 -0.70 -31.67
CA ASP A 202 12.13 0.03 -31.78
C ASP A 202 11.25 -0.16 -30.52
N ALA A 203 11.84 -0.61 -29.41
CA ALA A 203 11.11 -0.89 -28.18
C ALA A 203 10.60 0.41 -27.53
N THR A 204 9.39 0.35 -26.98
CA THR A 204 8.80 1.42 -26.17
C THR A 204 8.09 0.81 -24.96
N VAL A 205 8.02 1.55 -23.86
CA VAL A 205 7.18 1.20 -22.71
C VAL A 205 5.84 1.92 -22.81
N PRO A 206 4.71 1.21 -22.92
CA PRO A 206 3.38 1.80 -22.77
C PRO A 206 3.11 2.15 -21.29
N PHE A 207 2.73 3.39 -21.00
CA PHE A 207 2.39 3.84 -19.65
C PHE A 207 1.31 4.93 -19.71
N TYR A 208 0.15 4.69 -19.07
CA TYR A 208 -1.02 5.59 -19.11
C TYR A 208 -1.41 6.11 -20.52
N GLY A 209 -1.44 5.23 -21.51
CA GLY A 209 -1.96 5.49 -22.86
C GLY A 209 -0.96 6.12 -23.81
N ALA A 210 0.28 6.38 -23.35
CA ALA A 210 1.38 6.86 -24.17
C ALA A 210 2.51 5.83 -24.24
N ASN A 211 3.23 5.81 -25.34
CA ASN A 211 4.42 4.97 -25.54
C ASN A 211 5.66 5.84 -25.34
N TYR A 212 6.62 5.35 -24.55
CA TYR A 212 7.85 6.07 -24.24
C TYR A 212 9.07 5.27 -24.69
N ASP A 213 9.96 5.93 -25.43
CA ASP A 213 11.28 5.43 -25.83
C ASP A 213 12.41 5.97 -24.93
N THR A 214 12.06 6.90 -24.03
CA THR A 214 12.97 7.66 -23.19
C THR A 214 12.46 7.69 -21.76
N LEU A 215 13.32 7.28 -20.83
CA LEU A 215 13.07 7.25 -19.39
C LEU A 215 14.15 8.05 -18.66
N TYR A 216 13.84 8.43 -17.44
CA TYR A 216 14.76 9.09 -16.52
C TYR A 216 14.75 8.32 -15.21
N ILE A 217 15.87 7.65 -14.92
CA ILE A 217 16.04 6.73 -13.78
C ILE A 217 16.88 7.45 -12.72
N SER A 218 16.33 7.64 -11.53
CA SER A 218 17.03 8.35 -10.45
C SER A 218 17.69 7.38 -9.46
N SER A 219 18.81 7.80 -8.87
CA SER A 219 19.37 7.08 -7.71
C SER A 219 18.42 7.07 -6.50
N ARG A 220 17.37 7.91 -6.51
CA ARG A 220 16.38 8.02 -5.45
C ARG A 220 15.15 7.12 -5.59
N GLY A 221 15.27 6.04 -6.37
CA GLY A 221 14.23 5.00 -6.46
C GLY A 221 12.94 5.41 -7.17
N TRP A 222 13.04 6.35 -8.11
CA TRP A 222 11.92 6.73 -9.00
C TRP A 222 12.35 6.76 -10.46
N ILE A 223 11.39 6.50 -11.34
CA ILE A 223 11.56 6.44 -12.81
C ILE A 223 10.47 7.31 -13.43
N SER A 224 10.84 8.22 -14.32
CA SER A 224 9.87 9.09 -15.03
C SER A 224 9.96 8.93 -16.54
N PHE A 225 8.87 9.24 -17.23
CA PHE A 225 8.67 8.90 -18.64
C PHE A 225 8.64 10.14 -19.51
N GLY A 226 9.44 10.17 -20.58
CA GLY A 226 9.48 11.24 -21.60
C GLY A 226 10.10 12.57 -21.16
N ALA A 227 10.08 12.89 -19.86
CA ALA A 227 10.73 14.08 -19.29
C ALA A 227 11.27 13.77 -17.88
N PRO A 228 12.26 14.54 -17.38
CA PRO A 228 12.71 14.42 -16.00
C PRO A 228 11.56 14.67 -15.01
N GLY A 229 11.38 13.77 -14.06
CA GLY A 229 10.43 13.92 -12.95
C GLY A 229 10.96 14.68 -11.76
N ASN A 230 10.25 14.57 -10.64
CA ASN A 230 10.68 15.09 -9.35
C ASN A 230 10.91 13.95 -8.37
N THR A 231 11.79 14.18 -7.39
CA THR A 231 11.81 13.38 -6.17
C THR A 231 10.43 13.42 -5.49
N PRO A 232 9.78 12.28 -5.23
CA PRO A 232 8.41 12.19 -4.74
C PRO A 232 8.31 12.45 -3.23
N THR A 233 8.80 13.59 -2.75
CA THR A 233 8.72 14.00 -1.33
C THR A 233 7.31 14.44 -0.90
N SER A 234 6.38 14.54 -1.85
CA SER A 234 4.97 14.85 -1.64
C SER A 234 4.13 14.30 -2.79
N LEU A 235 2.82 14.15 -2.58
CA LEU A 235 1.88 13.76 -3.63
C LEU A 235 1.92 14.72 -4.83
N GLY A 236 2.05 16.02 -4.58
CA GLY A 236 2.16 17.03 -5.65
C GLY A 236 3.41 16.85 -6.51
N ALA A 237 4.53 16.48 -5.89
CA ALA A 237 5.77 16.17 -6.60
C ALA A 237 5.64 14.88 -7.41
N HIS A 238 5.02 13.85 -6.82
CA HIS A 238 4.76 12.55 -7.44
C HIS A 238 3.85 12.66 -8.68
N PHE A 239 2.74 13.38 -8.56
CA PHE A 239 1.74 13.49 -9.63
C PHE A 239 2.08 14.52 -10.71
N LYS A 240 3.23 15.21 -10.65
CA LYS A 240 3.55 16.28 -11.61
C LYS A 240 3.84 15.75 -13.03
N VAL A 241 4.42 14.56 -13.14
CA VAL A 241 4.75 13.93 -14.42
C VAL A 241 4.37 12.46 -14.39
N PRO A 242 4.27 11.79 -15.55
CA PRO A 242 4.20 10.34 -15.58
C PRO A 242 5.46 9.74 -14.94
N GLN A 243 5.28 9.01 -13.83
CA GLN A 243 6.38 8.41 -13.09
C GLN A 243 5.94 7.21 -12.25
N ILE A 244 6.91 6.35 -11.94
CA ILE A 244 6.85 5.30 -10.94
C ILE A 244 7.73 5.75 -9.77
N SER A 245 7.16 5.85 -8.58
CA SER A 245 7.90 6.07 -7.34
C SER A 245 7.96 4.75 -6.60
N ALA A 246 9.07 4.02 -6.71
CA ALA A 246 9.14 2.64 -6.23
C ALA A 246 9.47 2.59 -4.73
N LEU A 247 10.52 3.29 -4.31
CA LEU A 247 10.98 3.31 -2.92
C LEU A 247 11.86 4.54 -2.66
N ASN A 248 11.79 5.13 -1.47
CA ASN A 248 12.60 6.30 -1.12
C ASN A 248 14.00 5.89 -0.62
N VAL A 249 14.96 5.86 -1.54
CA VAL A 249 16.33 5.39 -1.29
C VAL A 249 17.38 6.42 -1.68
N ASP A 250 18.63 6.20 -1.29
CA ASP A 250 19.81 6.89 -1.83
C ASP A 250 20.79 5.85 -2.40
N ALA A 251 20.63 5.52 -3.68
CA ALA A 251 21.52 4.60 -4.37
C ALA A 251 22.84 5.26 -4.85
N THR A 252 23.18 6.44 -4.32
CA THR A 252 24.54 7.01 -4.48
C THR A 252 25.49 6.57 -3.38
N ASP A 253 24.96 5.94 -2.32
CA ASP A 253 25.76 5.43 -1.21
C ASP A 253 26.68 4.28 -1.65
N PRO A 254 27.91 4.19 -1.10
CA PRO A 254 28.87 3.16 -1.47
C PRO A 254 28.33 1.74 -1.21
N GLY A 255 28.35 0.91 -2.25
CA GLY A 255 27.87 -0.48 -2.21
C GLY A 255 26.48 -0.66 -2.80
N SER A 256 25.74 0.42 -3.03
CA SER A 256 24.49 0.37 -3.80
C SER A 256 24.76 0.14 -5.28
N MET A 257 23.88 -0.62 -5.92
CA MET A 257 23.94 -0.89 -7.35
C MET A 257 22.56 -0.62 -7.96
N VAL A 258 22.55 0.07 -9.10
CA VAL A 258 21.35 0.21 -9.94
C VAL A 258 21.68 -0.34 -11.31
N SER A 259 20.97 -1.39 -11.73
CA SER A 259 21.18 -2.03 -13.03
C SER A 259 20.02 -1.77 -13.99
N TYR A 260 20.36 -1.65 -15.27
CA TYR A 260 19.47 -1.52 -16.40
C TYR A 260 19.59 -2.78 -17.26
N LEU A 261 18.53 -3.56 -17.38
CA LEU A 261 18.49 -4.76 -18.21
C LEU A 261 17.29 -4.72 -19.14
N GLN A 262 17.53 -4.66 -20.45
CA GLN A 262 16.47 -4.74 -21.44
C GLN A 262 16.38 -6.16 -21.99
N GLU A 263 15.26 -6.80 -21.69
CA GLU A 263 14.86 -8.10 -22.22
C GLU A 263 14.02 -7.91 -23.50
N PRO A 264 13.71 -9.00 -24.24
CA PRO A 264 12.91 -8.90 -25.46
C PRO A 264 11.50 -8.31 -25.27
N ASP A 265 10.92 -8.44 -24.08
CA ASP A 265 9.53 -8.07 -23.78
C ASP A 265 9.38 -7.00 -22.68
N ARG A 266 10.48 -6.57 -22.04
CA ARG A 266 10.45 -5.61 -20.93
C ARG A 266 11.78 -4.91 -20.70
N LEU A 267 11.71 -3.79 -19.99
CA LEU A 267 12.86 -3.17 -19.34
C LEU A 267 12.79 -3.42 -17.83
N VAL A 268 13.91 -3.84 -17.24
CA VAL A 268 14.05 -4.11 -15.81
C VAL A 268 15.07 -3.16 -15.20
N ILE A 269 14.66 -2.43 -14.17
CA ILE A 269 15.53 -1.61 -13.33
C ILE A 269 15.60 -2.23 -11.94
N THR A 270 16.78 -2.66 -11.52
CA THR A 270 16.98 -3.29 -10.21
C THR A 270 17.83 -2.38 -9.34
N TYR A 271 17.39 -2.14 -8.11
CA TYR A 271 18.13 -1.48 -7.06
C TYR A 271 18.54 -2.53 -6.04
N GLU A 272 19.84 -2.64 -5.79
CA GLU A 272 20.40 -3.60 -4.84
C GLU A 272 21.24 -2.84 -3.81
N ASN A 273 21.09 -3.19 -2.53
CA ASN A 273 21.76 -2.56 -1.41
C ASN A 273 21.60 -1.03 -1.37
N ALA A 274 20.44 -0.51 -1.79
CA ALA A 274 20.16 0.93 -1.78
C ALA A 274 19.58 1.33 -0.42
N PRO A 275 20.31 2.07 0.44
CA PRO A 275 19.79 2.46 1.74
C PRO A 275 18.65 3.47 1.62
N THR A 276 17.83 3.56 2.66
CA THR A 276 16.76 4.57 2.76
C THR A 276 17.36 5.98 2.73
N ASP A 277 16.77 6.90 1.97
CA ASP A 277 17.28 8.29 1.87
C ASP A 277 17.34 8.95 3.26
N GLY A 278 18.50 9.50 3.60
CA GLY A 278 18.75 10.11 4.91
C GLY A 278 18.89 9.14 6.09
N ALA A 279 18.83 7.82 5.87
CA ALA A 279 18.95 6.79 6.91
C ALA A 279 19.83 5.61 6.44
N PRO A 280 21.17 5.77 6.47
CA PRO A 280 22.09 4.71 6.04
C PRO A 280 22.07 3.53 7.01
N GLY A 281 22.19 2.31 6.48
CA GLY A 281 22.48 1.11 7.27
C GLY A 281 21.57 -0.09 7.03
N PHE A 282 20.38 0.10 6.46
CA PHE A 282 19.52 -1.00 6.01
C PHE A 282 19.53 -1.06 4.47
N PRO A 283 19.98 -2.16 3.85
CA PRO A 283 19.93 -2.29 2.39
C PRO A 283 18.48 -2.50 1.95
N ASN A 284 18.02 -1.75 0.96
CA ASN A 284 16.78 -2.08 0.26
C ASN A 284 17.11 -2.73 -1.08
N ASP A 285 16.36 -3.77 -1.42
CA ASP A 285 16.47 -4.52 -2.67
C ASP A 285 15.08 -4.55 -3.32
N PHE A 286 14.93 -3.88 -4.47
CA PHE A 286 13.68 -3.84 -5.21
C PHE A 286 13.92 -3.76 -6.72
N GLN A 287 12.92 -4.19 -7.49
CA GLN A 287 12.97 -4.28 -8.94
C GLN A 287 11.71 -3.68 -9.56
N VAL A 288 11.88 -2.89 -10.63
CA VAL A 288 10.78 -2.33 -11.44
C VAL A 288 10.87 -2.92 -12.84
N GLU A 289 9.88 -3.72 -13.20
CA GLU A 289 9.75 -4.30 -14.53
C GLU A 289 8.67 -3.55 -15.32
N MET A 290 9.06 -3.04 -16.48
CA MET A 290 8.22 -2.28 -17.39
C MET A 290 8.08 -3.06 -18.69
N PHE A 291 6.98 -3.80 -18.83
CA PHE A 291 6.73 -4.65 -20.00
C PHE A 291 6.29 -3.81 -21.20
N PHE A 292 6.69 -4.25 -22.40
CA PHE A 292 6.36 -3.57 -23.66
C PHE A 292 4.91 -3.78 -24.09
N ASP A 293 4.15 -4.60 -23.36
CA ASP A 293 2.68 -4.70 -23.45
C ASP A 293 1.95 -3.77 -22.46
N GLY A 294 2.70 -2.99 -21.66
CA GLY A 294 2.18 -2.01 -20.72
C GLY A 294 1.97 -2.53 -19.30
N ARG A 295 2.18 -3.82 -19.03
CA ARG A 295 2.23 -4.32 -17.65
C ARG A 295 3.40 -3.69 -16.90
N ILE A 296 3.19 -3.41 -15.61
CA ILE A 296 4.24 -2.94 -14.70
C ILE A 296 4.29 -3.90 -13.52
N GLN A 297 5.49 -4.31 -13.09
CA GLN A 297 5.68 -5.00 -11.83
C GLN A 297 6.66 -4.23 -10.95
N VAL A 298 6.36 -4.15 -9.65
CA VAL A 298 7.30 -3.64 -8.66
C VAL A 298 7.47 -4.71 -7.59
N SER A 299 8.68 -5.26 -7.52
CA SER A 299 9.03 -6.35 -6.61
C SER A 299 9.92 -5.81 -5.49
N TYR A 300 9.52 -6.06 -4.26
CA TYR A 300 10.19 -5.62 -3.04
C TYR A 300 10.76 -6.85 -2.33
N LEU A 301 12.06 -7.10 -2.50
CA LEU A 301 12.70 -8.30 -1.96
C LEU A 301 13.23 -8.09 -0.54
N ASN A 302 13.61 -6.87 -0.20
CA ASN A 302 14.06 -6.52 1.13
C ASN A 302 13.82 -5.03 1.32
N VAL A 303 13.00 -4.67 2.30
CA VAL A 303 12.61 -3.27 2.54
C VAL A 303 12.83 -2.91 3.99
N ASP A 304 13.44 -1.74 4.20
CA ASP A 304 13.62 -1.14 5.52
C ASP A 304 12.28 -1.05 6.26
N PRO A 305 12.12 -1.69 7.42
CA PRO A 305 10.89 -1.61 8.21
C PRO A 305 10.54 -0.18 8.68
N ALA A 306 11.49 0.75 8.64
CA ALA A 306 11.29 2.17 8.96
C ALA A 306 11.06 3.04 7.72
N MET A 307 10.99 2.46 6.52
CA MET A 307 10.79 3.16 5.24
C MET A 307 9.63 4.16 5.32
N SER A 308 9.82 5.34 4.72
CA SER A 308 8.76 6.33 4.55
C SER A 308 8.88 7.00 3.18
N GLY A 309 7.74 7.38 2.62
CA GLY A 309 7.71 8.04 1.31
C GLY A 309 6.38 7.90 0.58
N VAL A 310 6.31 8.48 -0.61
CA VAL A 310 5.21 8.31 -1.55
C VAL A 310 5.60 7.21 -2.53
N ILE A 311 4.83 6.12 -2.56
CA ILE A 311 5.08 4.96 -3.40
C ILE A 311 3.89 4.76 -4.33
N GLY A 312 4.14 4.42 -5.59
CA GLY A 312 3.08 4.09 -6.54
C GLY A 312 3.31 4.59 -7.96
N LEU A 313 2.20 4.64 -8.71
CA LEU A 313 2.14 5.08 -10.10
C LEU A 313 1.55 6.49 -10.22
N SER A 314 2.04 7.25 -11.19
CA SER A 314 1.49 8.56 -11.56
C SER A 314 1.35 8.65 -13.06
N SER A 315 0.18 9.13 -13.52
CA SER A 315 -0.09 9.53 -14.90
C SER A 315 0.27 10.98 -15.20
N GLY A 316 0.79 11.74 -14.23
CA GLY A 316 1.16 13.14 -14.40
C GLY A 316 0.00 14.14 -14.37
N LEU A 317 -1.11 13.80 -13.71
CA LEU A 317 -2.33 14.63 -13.67
C LEU A 317 -2.33 15.71 -12.59
N GLY A 318 -1.31 15.77 -11.74
CA GLY A 318 -1.16 16.76 -10.66
C GLY A 318 -1.02 18.18 -11.20
N LYS A 319 -1.63 19.14 -10.51
CA LYS A 319 -1.61 20.57 -10.91
C LYS A 319 -1.25 21.43 -9.71
N ASN A 320 -0.50 22.51 -9.95
CA ASN A 320 -0.09 23.46 -8.91
C ASN A 320 0.56 22.80 -7.68
N ASN A 321 1.34 21.74 -7.90
CA ASN A 321 1.98 20.94 -6.84
C ASN A 321 0.97 20.29 -5.87
N LEU A 322 -0.19 19.89 -6.39
CA LEU A 322 -1.22 19.11 -5.69
C LEU A 322 -1.53 17.82 -6.47
N PRO A 323 -1.95 16.74 -5.79
CA PRO A 323 -2.50 15.56 -6.46
C PRO A 323 -3.78 15.92 -7.24
N PRO A 324 -4.28 14.99 -8.08
CA PRO A 324 -5.65 15.07 -8.60
C PRO A 324 -6.66 15.36 -7.49
N THR A 325 -7.69 16.17 -7.78
CA THR A 325 -8.65 16.64 -6.77
C THR A 325 -9.53 15.53 -6.20
N ASP A 326 -9.65 14.44 -6.95
CA ASP A 326 -10.37 13.21 -6.61
C ASP A 326 -9.43 12.11 -6.09
N PHE A 327 -8.16 12.44 -5.80
CA PHE A 327 -7.21 11.51 -5.22
C PHE A 327 -7.71 11.04 -3.85
N LEU A 328 -7.89 9.73 -3.75
CA LEU A 328 -7.94 8.99 -2.50
C LEU A 328 -6.76 8.01 -2.52
N GLU A 329 -6.07 7.94 -1.40
CA GLU A 329 -4.90 7.08 -1.23
C GLU A 329 -5.26 5.60 -1.37
N SER A 330 -4.46 4.89 -2.14
CA SER A 330 -4.55 3.44 -2.28
C SER A 330 -3.99 2.75 -1.05
N ASP A 331 -4.39 1.51 -0.84
CA ASP A 331 -3.69 0.58 0.03
C ASP A 331 -3.06 -0.46 -0.90
N LEU A 332 -1.73 -0.38 -1.08
CA LEU A 332 -1.02 -1.10 -2.14
C LEU A 332 -0.81 -2.58 -1.82
N ASN A 333 -0.77 -2.95 -0.54
CA ASN A 333 -0.55 -4.34 -0.11
C ASN A 333 -1.77 -4.96 0.58
N THR A 334 -2.97 -4.53 0.20
CA THR A 334 -4.18 -5.24 0.54
C THR A 334 -4.65 -6.07 -0.64
N ALA A 335 -4.84 -7.36 -0.41
CA ALA A 335 -5.44 -8.23 -1.41
C ALA A 335 -6.77 -7.61 -1.87
N PRO A 336 -7.06 -7.57 -3.19
CA PRO A 336 -8.38 -7.17 -3.66
C PRO A 336 -9.38 -8.21 -3.14
N LEU A 337 -10.05 -7.89 -2.04
CA LEU A 337 -11.15 -8.69 -1.51
C LEU A 337 -12.35 -8.49 -2.46
N LYS A 338 -12.33 -9.22 -3.59
CA LYS A 338 -13.52 -9.41 -4.42
C LYS A 338 -14.55 -10.13 -3.56
N ALA A 339 -15.81 -9.71 -3.66
CA ALA A 339 -16.90 -10.52 -3.15
C ALA A 339 -16.78 -11.92 -3.76
N ALA A 340 -17.00 -12.96 -2.95
CA ALA A 340 -17.08 -14.31 -3.48
C ALA A 340 -18.12 -14.31 -4.59
N ALA A 341 -17.76 -14.80 -5.78
CA ALA A 341 -18.74 -15.00 -6.84
C ALA A 341 -19.81 -15.98 -6.32
N GLU A 342 -21.06 -15.54 -6.24
CA GLU A 342 -22.21 -16.43 -6.04
C GLU A 342 -22.38 -17.40 -7.22
#